data_AF-A0A944ZBZ6-F1
#
_entry.id   AF-A0A944ZBZ6-F1
#
_cell.length_a   1.000
_cell.length_b   1.000
_cell.length_c   1.000
_cell.angle_alpha   90.00
_cell.angle_beta   90.00
_cell.angle_gamma   90.00
#
_symmetry.space_group_name_H-M   'P 1'
#
loop_
_entity.id
_entity.type
_entity.pdbx_description
1 polymer ?
#
loop_
_entity_poly.entity_id
_entity_poly.type
_entity_poly.pdbx_seq_one_letter_code
_entity_poly.pdbx_strand_id
1 'polypeptide(L)'
;MTDITNNEPDADAIGDASSQRPDQEWLYERTNEAIAADPELVKLRLRPLNKFNTDVTGRAEFIKIYYGISCECSTAAVLSVEAAADKTRAEFQEALPGLLGKLKLQGVGFRRMDCDSHLQMRIQNLPGAR
;
A
#
# COMPACT_ATOMS: atom_id res chain seq x y z
N MET A 1 49.49 -31.42 24.66
CA MET A 1 49.52 -30.06 24.09
C MET A 1 48.68 -30.11 22.83
N THR A 2 47.37 -30.04 23.04
CA THR A 2 46.31 -30.05 22.02
C THR A 2 45.15 -29.34 22.70
N ASP A 3 44.63 -28.27 22.09
CA ASP A 3 43.38 -28.38 21.35
C ASP A 3 43.06 -27.04 20.69
N ILE A 4 42.93 -27.10 19.37
CA ILE A 4 42.35 -26.08 18.51
C ILE A 4 40.85 -26.28 18.64
N THR A 5 40.13 -25.30 19.20
CA THR A 5 38.68 -25.24 19.05
C THR A 5 38.33 -24.03 18.20
N ASN A 6 37.91 -24.35 16.98
CA ASN A 6 37.27 -23.43 16.05
C ASN A 6 35.96 -22.96 16.69
N ASN A 7 35.80 -21.65 16.86
CA ASN A 7 34.47 -21.06 17.01
C ASN A 7 33.88 -20.89 15.61
N GLU A 8 33.09 -21.86 15.17
CA GLU A 8 32.11 -21.64 14.12
C GLU A 8 30.96 -20.82 14.72
N PRO A 9 30.52 -19.71 14.09
CA PRO A 9 29.34 -19.00 14.55
C PRO A 9 28.08 -19.84 14.26
N ASP A 10 27.29 -20.07 15.30
CA ASP A 10 25.94 -20.64 15.27
C ASP A 10 25.15 -20.24 14.03
N ALA A 11 24.82 -21.23 13.20
CA ALA A 11 24.06 -21.09 11.96
C ALA A 11 22.52 -21.03 12.18
N ASP A 12 22.04 -20.84 13.40
CA ASP A 12 20.63 -21.03 13.76
C ASP A 12 19.83 -19.73 14.05
N ALA A 13 20.31 -18.58 13.58
CA ALA A 13 19.57 -17.30 13.69
C ALA A 13 19.00 -16.79 12.36
N ILE A 14 18.84 -17.64 11.34
CA ILE A 14 18.09 -17.27 10.13
C ILE A 14 16.62 -17.61 10.36
N GLY A 15 15.93 -16.76 11.13
CA GLY A 15 14.47 -16.79 11.19
C GLY A 15 13.91 -16.64 9.77
N ASP A 16 13.01 -17.54 9.39
CA ASP A 16 12.37 -17.54 8.08
C ASP A 16 11.66 -16.20 7.83
N ALA A 17 12.28 -15.35 7.00
CA ALA A 17 11.80 -14.02 6.68
C ALA A 17 10.39 -14.01 6.07
N SER A 18 9.92 -15.17 5.57
CA SER A 18 8.58 -15.34 5.00
C SER A 18 7.48 -15.33 6.07
N SER A 19 7.79 -15.80 7.28
CA SER A 19 6.88 -15.83 8.45
C SER A 19 6.84 -14.51 9.23
N GLN A 20 7.71 -13.55 8.90
CA GLN A 20 7.74 -12.24 9.56
C GLN A 20 6.47 -11.44 9.25
N ARG A 21 5.94 -10.71 10.24
CA ARG A 21 4.85 -9.76 10.01
C ARG A 21 5.35 -8.55 9.22
N PRO A 22 4.59 -8.05 8.24
CA PRO A 22 4.95 -6.84 7.54
C PRO A 22 4.70 -5.62 8.44
N ASP A 23 5.60 -4.64 8.36
CA ASP A 23 5.38 -3.29 8.88
C ASP A 23 5.00 -2.35 7.73
N GLN A 24 4.63 -1.10 8.05
CA GLN A 24 4.19 -0.15 7.03
C GLN A 24 5.28 0.20 6.02
N GLU A 25 6.54 0.26 6.45
CA GLU A 25 7.69 0.59 5.60
C GLU A 25 7.93 -0.52 4.57
N TRP A 26 7.95 -1.77 5.03
CA TRP A 26 8.09 -2.93 4.16
C TRP A 26 6.95 -3.04 3.15
N LEU A 27 5.70 -2.86 3.58
CA LEU A 27 4.56 -2.88 2.65
C LEU A 27 4.70 -1.75 1.63
N TYR A 28 5.13 -0.56 2.06
CA TYR A 28 5.29 0.60 1.21
C TYR A 28 6.31 0.32 0.11
N GLU A 29 7.48 -0.20 0.46
CA GLU A 29 8.50 -0.58 -0.51
C GLU A 29 7.97 -1.61 -1.51
N ARG A 30 7.44 -2.74 -1.02
CA ARG A 30 6.96 -3.82 -1.89
C ARG A 30 5.84 -3.39 -2.83
N THR A 31 4.90 -2.60 -2.32
CA THR A 31 3.78 -2.10 -3.12
C THR A 31 4.28 -1.13 -4.20
N ASN A 32 5.22 -0.24 -3.88
CA ASN A 32 5.75 0.71 -4.85
C ASN A 32 6.65 0.06 -5.91
N GLU A 33 7.45 -0.94 -5.54
CA GLU A 33 8.19 -1.77 -6.50
C GLU A 33 7.24 -2.42 -7.51
N ALA A 34 6.16 -3.02 -7.01
CA ALA A 34 5.18 -3.70 -7.85
C ALA A 34 4.36 -2.72 -8.72
N ILE A 35 4.01 -1.53 -8.20
CA ILE A 35 3.42 -0.44 -8.99
C ILE A 35 4.36 0.01 -10.10
N ALA A 36 5.65 0.19 -9.81
CA ALA A 36 6.65 0.62 -10.79
C ALA A 36 6.87 -0.43 -11.89
N ALA A 37 6.67 -1.70 -11.58
CA ALA A 37 6.77 -2.81 -12.53
C ALA A 37 5.52 -3.00 -13.42
N ASP A 38 4.36 -2.43 -13.07
CA ASP A 38 3.13 -2.51 -13.88
C ASP A 38 2.93 -1.22 -14.71
N PRO A 39 3.09 -1.26 -16.05
CA PRO A 39 2.95 -0.09 -16.91
C PRO A 39 1.59 0.60 -16.83
N GLU A 40 0.53 -0.14 -16.55
CA GLU A 40 -0.82 0.40 -16.46
C GLU A 40 -1.03 1.15 -15.15
N LEU A 41 -0.46 0.67 -14.05
CA LEU A 41 -0.46 1.40 -12.78
C LEU A 41 0.42 2.66 -12.86
N VAL A 42 1.56 2.60 -13.55
CA VAL A 42 2.42 3.79 -13.79
C VAL A 42 1.66 4.89 -14.53
N LYS A 43 0.83 4.54 -15.54
CA LYS A 43 -0.02 5.50 -16.27
C LYS A 43 -1.02 6.23 -15.36
N LEU A 44 -1.43 5.62 -14.26
CA LEU A 44 -2.34 6.24 -13.29
C LEU A 44 -1.68 7.35 -12.47
N ARG A 45 -0.34 7.50 -12.51
CA ARG A 45 0.43 8.54 -11.81
C ARG A 45 0.04 8.67 -10.33
N LEU A 46 -0.15 7.53 -9.67
CA LEU A 46 -0.45 7.46 -8.25
C LEU A 46 0.67 8.13 -7.46
N ARG A 47 0.32 9.03 -6.54
CA ARG A 47 1.28 9.73 -5.69
C ARG A 47 1.28 9.12 -4.29
N PRO A 48 2.36 8.48 -3.84
CA PRO A 48 2.43 7.95 -2.48
C PRO A 48 2.25 9.07 -1.43
N LEU A 49 1.48 8.79 -0.38
CA LEU A 49 1.16 9.74 0.69
C LEU A 49 1.81 9.31 2.02
N ASN A 50 3.13 9.39 2.10
CA ASN A 50 3.96 8.79 3.15
C ASN A 50 3.73 9.37 4.56
N LYS A 51 3.05 10.51 4.66
CA LYS A 51 2.71 11.18 5.93
C LYS A 51 1.22 11.09 6.27
N PHE A 52 0.43 10.42 5.43
CA PHE A 52 -0.99 10.23 5.66
C PHE A 52 -1.17 8.95 6.49
N ASN A 53 -1.32 9.13 7.81
CA ASN A 53 -1.61 8.05 8.73
C ASN A 53 -2.98 8.30 9.37
N THR A 54 -3.89 7.35 9.23
CA THR A 54 -5.21 7.39 9.88
C THR A 54 -5.29 6.50 11.12
N ASP A 55 -4.26 5.71 11.42
CA ASP A 55 -4.15 5.02 12.70
C ASP A 55 -3.63 5.98 13.77
N VAL A 56 -4.56 6.74 14.35
CA VAL A 56 -4.30 7.65 15.47
C VAL A 56 -4.35 6.91 16.82
N THR A 57 -4.66 5.61 16.82
CA THR A 57 -5.01 4.85 18.03
C THR A 57 -4.00 3.77 18.41
N GLY A 58 -3.12 3.36 17.48
CA GLY A 58 -2.14 2.29 17.67
C GLY A 58 -2.78 0.89 17.80
N ARG A 59 -4.04 0.75 17.36
CA ARG A 59 -4.83 -0.50 17.40
C ARG A 59 -5.35 -0.89 16.01
N ALA A 60 -4.76 -0.37 14.94
CA ALA A 60 -5.28 -0.68 13.62
C ALA A 60 -5.16 -2.18 13.32
N GLU A 61 -6.30 -2.78 13.01
CA GLU A 61 -6.40 -4.16 12.51
C GLU A 61 -5.76 -4.30 11.11
N PHE A 62 -5.48 -3.17 10.46
CA PHE A 62 -4.92 -3.08 9.12
C PHE A 62 -3.77 -2.09 9.06
N ILE A 63 -2.72 -2.48 8.35
CA ILE A 63 -1.65 -1.59 7.92
C ILE A 63 -2.03 -1.07 6.53
N LYS A 64 -2.09 0.25 6.39
CA LYS A 64 -2.58 0.92 5.17
C LYS A 64 -1.47 1.76 4.53
N ILE A 65 -1.40 1.71 3.21
CA ILE A 65 -0.59 2.62 2.39
C ILE A 65 -1.52 3.41 1.52
N TYR A 66 -1.30 4.72 1.46
CA TYR A 66 -2.18 5.65 0.78
C TYR A 66 -1.55 6.25 -0.48
N TYR A 67 -2.38 6.43 -1.48
CA TYR A 67 -2.03 7.00 -2.77
C TYR A 67 -3.02 8.09 -3.15
N GLY A 68 -2.51 9.25 -3.55
CA GLY A 68 -3.29 10.30 -4.17
C GLY A 68 -3.42 10.07 -5.68
N ILE A 69 -4.61 10.34 -6.21
CA ILE A 69 -4.87 10.47 -7.64
C ILE A 69 -5.63 11.78 -7.88
N SER A 70 -5.33 12.48 -8.97
CA SER A 70 -5.89 13.81 -9.27
C SER A 70 -6.40 13.90 -10.70
N CYS A 71 -7.46 14.67 -10.89
CA CYS A 71 -7.98 15.12 -12.18
C CYS A 71 -7.57 16.58 -12.45
N GLU A 72 -7.54 16.99 -13.71
CA GLU A 72 -7.24 18.37 -14.12
C GLU A 72 -8.28 19.40 -13.64
N CYS A 73 -9.51 18.97 -13.35
CA CYS A 73 -10.54 19.79 -12.72
C CYS A 73 -10.28 20.07 -11.22
N SER A 74 -9.08 19.77 -10.73
CA SER A 74 -8.65 19.91 -9.32
C SER A 74 -9.37 19.00 -8.32
N THR A 75 -10.14 18.02 -8.79
CA THR A 75 -10.69 16.96 -7.93
C THR A 75 -9.62 15.90 -7.69
N ALA A 76 -9.50 15.44 -6.45
CA ALA A 76 -8.58 14.38 -6.06
C ALA A 76 -9.30 13.30 -5.25
N ALA A 77 -8.74 12.09 -5.30
CA ALA A 77 -9.15 10.97 -4.48
C ALA A 77 -7.95 10.35 -3.77
N VAL A 78 -8.22 9.71 -2.64
CA VAL A 78 -7.26 8.90 -1.90
C VAL A 78 -7.64 7.43 -2.10
N LEU A 79 -6.67 6.63 -2.55
CA LEU A 79 -6.77 5.18 -2.67
C LEU A 79 -5.85 4.53 -1.63
N SER A 80 -6.14 3.29 -1.24
CA SER A 80 -5.29 2.56 -0.30
C SER A 80 -5.05 1.11 -0.72
N VAL A 81 -3.87 0.60 -0.37
CA VAL A 81 -3.60 -0.83 -0.24
C VAL A 81 -3.54 -1.16 1.24
N GLU A 82 -4.24 -2.22 1.63
CA GLU A 82 -4.42 -2.57 3.05
C GLU A 82 -4.04 -4.04 3.26
N ALA A 83 -3.27 -4.29 4.32
CA ALA A 83 -2.92 -5.62 4.78
C ALA A 83 -3.42 -5.78 6.22
N ALA A 84 -4.04 -6.91 6.55
CA ALA A 84 -4.37 -7.18 7.94
C ALA A 84 -3.09 -7.34 8.77
N ALA A 85 -3.06 -6.77 9.97
CA ALA A 85 -1.85 -6.72 10.80
C ALA A 85 -1.40 -8.10 11.32
N ASP A 86 -2.26 -9.11 11.23
CA ASP A 86 -1.98 -10.50 11.60
C ASP A 86 -1.39 -11.34 10.46
N LYS A 87 -1.35 -10.80 9.23
CA LYS A 87 -0.79 -11.48 8.06
C LYS A 87 0.73 -11.46 8.06
N THR A 88 1.32 -12.49 7.45
CA THR A 88 2.75 -12.58 7.20
C THR A 88 3.15 -11.85 5.92
N ARG A 89 4.45 -11.57 5.75
CA ARG A 89 5.01 -11.03 4.51
C ARG A 89 4.73 -11.93 3.32
N ALA A 90 4.80 -13.26 3.49
CA ALA A 90 4.48 -14.21 2.43
C ALA A 90 3.02 -14.12 1.98
N GLU A 91 2.08 -14.12 2.92
CA GLU A 91 0.64 -13.98 2.62
C GLU A 91 0.35 -12.64 1.92
N PHE A 92 0.99 -11.55 2.34
CA PHE A 92 0.85 -10.26 1.66
C PHE A 92 1.38 -10.33 0.23
N GLN A 93 2.56 -10.91 0.02
CA GLN A 93 3.19 -11.02 -1.30
C GLN A 93 2.32 -11.85 -2.26
N GLU A 94 1.70 -12.92 -1.76
CA GLU A 94 0.73 -13.74 -2.52
C GLU A 94 -0.52 -12.93 -2.90
N ALA A 95 -1.04 -12.11 -1.97
CA ALA A 95 -2.23 -11.29 -2.20
C ALA A 95 -1.97 -10.03 -3.05
N LEU A 96 -0.72 -9.58 -3.13
CA LEU A 96 -0.33 -8.29 -3.73
C LEU A 96 -0.87 -8.08 -5.15
N PRO A 97 -0.79 -9.05 -6.09
CA PRO A 97 -1.35 -8.86 -7.44
C PRO A 97 -2.86 -8.55 -7.42
N GLY A 98 -3.61 -9.21 -6.55
CA GLY A 98 -5.05 -8.98 -6.39
C GLY A 98 -5.36 -7.62 -5.78
N LEU A 99 -4.56 -7.17 -4.81
CA LEU A 99 -4.65 -5.84 -4.21
C LEU A 99 -4.37 -4.75 -5.25
N LEU A 100 -3.33 -4.92 -6.06
CA LEU A 100 -2.99 -4.01 -7.16
C LEU A 100 -4.05 -3.99 -8.26
N GLY A 101 -4.69 -5.13 -8.56
CA GLY A 101 -5.83 -5.19 -9.46
C GLY A 101 -6.99 -4.31 -8.99
N LYS A 102 -7.31 -4.36 -7.68
CA LYS A 102 -8.34 -3.48 -7.09
C LYS A 102 -7.93 -2.01 -7.14
N LEU A 103 -6.69 -1.69 -6.78
CA LEU A 103 -6.14 -0.33 -6.84
C LEU A 103 -6.23 0.24 -8.27
N LYS A 104 -5.88 -0.58 -9.27
CA LYS A 104 -6.00 -0.24 -10.70
C LYS A 104 -7.44 0.03 -11.10
N LEU A 105 -8.38 -0.84 -10.73
CA LEU A 105 -9.79 -0.66 -11.05
C LEU A 105 -10.35 0.65 -10.46
N GLN A 106 -9.99 0.96 -9.21
CA GLN A 106 -10.36 2.21 -8.56
C GLN A 106 -9.77 3.43 -9.28
N GLY A 107 -8.47 3.40 -9.60
CA GLY A 107 -7.80 4.50 -10.29
C GLY A 107 -8.30 4.73 -11.73
N VAL A 108 -8.56 3.64 -12.48
CA VAL A 108 -9.19 3.70 -13.81
C VAL A 108 -10.62 4.22 -13.70
N GLY A 109 -11.40 3.74 -12.74
CA GLY A 109 -12.75 4.22 -12.46
C GLY A 109 -12.77 5.73 -12.18
N PHE A 110 -11.86 6.19 -11.32
CA PHE A 110 -11.70 7.62 -11.04
C PHE A 110 -11.41 8.44 -12.30
N ARG A 111 -10.50 7.98 -13.16
CA ARG A 111 -10.13 8.68 -14.39
C ARG A 111 -11.17 8.61 -15.51
N ARG A 112 -12.10 7.66 -15.47
CA ARG A 112 -13.18 7.54 -16.45
C ARG A 112 -14.36 8.47 -16.18
N MET A 113 -14.50 8.95 -14.95
CA MET A 113 -15.48 9.99 -14.62
C MET A 113 -15.08 11.29 -15.31
N ASP A 114 -16.08 11.97 -15.89
CA ASP A 114 -15.90 13.32 -16.41
C ASP A 114 -15.80 14.36 -15.28
N CYS A 115 -15.37 15.57 -15.65
CA CYS A 115 -15.19 16.67 -14.70
C CYS A 115 -16.50 17.05 -14.00
N ASP A 116 -17.65 16.93 -14.68
CA ASP A 116 -18.95 17.22 -14.07
C ASP A 116 -19.28 16.22 -12.95
N SER A 117 -19.05 14.93 -13.20
CA SER A 117 -19.22 13.86 -12.20
C SER A 117 -18.28 14.06 -11.00
N HIS A 118 -17.02 14.42 -11.25
CA HIS A 118 -16.07 14.76 -10.19
C HIS A 118 -16.55 15.96 -9.34
N LEU A 119 -17.06 17.00 -9.99
CA LEU A 119 -17.60 18.18 -9.30
C LEU A 119 -18.82 17.83 -8.45
N GLN A 120 -19.72 16.97 -8.94
CA GLN A 120 -20.87 16.51 -8.17
C GLN A 120 -20.44 15.74 -6.91
N MET A 121 -19.42 14.87 -7.01
CA MET A 121 -18.86 14.20 -5.82
C MET A 121 -18.29 15.21 -4.81
N ARG A 122 -17.65 16.28 -5.27
CA ARG A 122 -17.14 17.34 -4.39
C ARG A 122 -18.28 18.08 -3.71
N ILE A 123 -19.34 18.42 -4.44
CA ILE A 123 -20.50 19.18 -3.93
C ILE A 123 -21.30 18.36 -2.93
N GLN A 124 -21.56 17.08 -3.21
CA GLN A 124 -22.29 16.20 -2.29
C GLN A 124 -21.57 16.00 -0.95
N ASN A 125 -20.25 16.15 -0.92
CA ASN A 125 -19.44 16.07 0.29
C ASN A 125 -19.28 17.42 1.02
N LEU A 126 -19.87 18.51 0.53
CA LEU A 126 -19.91 19.78 1.24
C LEU A 126 -21.09 19.81 2.22
N PRO A 127 -20.90 20.24 3.48
CA PRO A 127 -22.00 20.43 4.40
C PRO A 127 -22.87 21.59 3.90
N GLY A 128 -24.06 21.27 3.37
CA GLY A 128 -25.05 22.26 2.90
C GLY A 128 -25.65 22.00 1.52
N ALA A 129 -25.26 20.92 0.81
CA ALA A 129 -25.90 20.53 -0.45
C ALA A 129 -27.21 19.74 -0.22
N ARG A 130 -28.25 20.41 0.30
CA ARG A 130 -29.66 20.01 0.16
C ARG A 130 -30.55 21.25 0.10
#